data_AF-A0A257QJF8-F1
#
_entry.id   AF-A0A257QJF8-F1
#
_cell.length_a   1.000
_cell.length_b   1.000
_cell.length_c   1.000
_cell.angle_alpha   90.00
_cell.angle_beta   90.00
_cell.angle_gamma   90.00
#
_symmetry.space_group_name_H-M   'P 1'
#
loop_
_entity.id
_entity.type
_entity.pdbx_description
1 polymer ?
#
loop_
_entity_poly.entity_id
_entity_poly.type
_entity_poly.pdbx_seq_one_letter_code
_entity_poly.pdbx_strand_id
1 'polypeptide(L)'
;IQVQGSRVLVMGLTFKENCPDLRNTRVVDIVRELGEYNIEVDVYDPWVEVAEAQHEYGLKPVAAPQPGAYDGIIVAVAHEQFAKMGAQAIHALGKADHVVYDLKYILAADESDLRL
;
A
#
# COMPACT_ATOMS: atom_id res chain seq x y z
N ILE A 1 9.07 -7.99 -14.32
CA ILE A 1 9.35 -7.16 -13.12
C ILE A 1 10.47 -7.81 -12.34
N GLN A 2 11.56 -7.08 -12.08
CA GLN A 2 12.65 -7.57 -11.23
C GLN A 2 12.26 -7.34 -9.76
N VAL A 3 12.43 -8.35 -8.90
CA VAL A 3 11.97 -8.28 -7.50
C VAL A 3 12.97 -7.55 -6.61
N GLN A 4 14.26 -7.88 -6.71
CA GLN A 4 15.30 -7.25 -5.90
C GLN A 4 15.55 -5.81 -6.34
N GLY A 5 15.42 -4.85 -5.42
CA GLY A 5 15.51 -3.42 -5.71
C GLY A 5 14.24 -2.83 -6.35
N SER A 6 13.13 -3.57 -6.36
CA SER A 6 11.83 -3.01 -6.72
C SER A 6 11.32 -2.08 -5.62
N ARG A 7 10.47 -1.13 -6.01
CA ARG A 7 9.76 -0.26 -5.08
C ARG A 7 8.28 -0.60 -5.06
N VAL A 8 7.76 -0.94 -3.89
CA VAL A 8 6.36 -1.33 -3.70
C VAL A 8 5.66 -0.34 -2.80
N LEU A 9 4.46 0.08 -3.20
CA LEU A 9 3.56 0.88 -2.39
C LEU A 9 2.56 -0.02 -1.67
N VAL A 10 2.47 0.10 -0.35
CA VAL A 10 1.39 -0.49 0.45
C VAL A 10 0.42 0.61 0.85
N MET A 11 -0.79 0.55 0.30
CA MET A 11 -1.89 1.47 0.58
C MET A 11 -2.76 0.92 1.72
N GLY A 12 -2.72 1.62 2.86
CA GLY A 12 -3.38 1.23 4.09
C GLY A 12 -2.40 0.53 5.04
N LEU A 13 -2.42 0.95 6.31
CA LEU A 13 -1.64 0.39 7.41
C LEU A 13 -2.54 0.03 8.59
N THR A 14 -3.69 0.67 8.72
CA THR A 14 -4.61 0.46 9.85
C THR A 14 -5.15 -0.97 9.94
N PHE A 15 -5.55 -1.37 11.15
CA PHE A 15 -6.19 -2.66 11.39
C PHE A 15 -7.58 -2.73 10.75
N LYS A 16 -8.28 -1.60 10.70
CA LYS A 16 -9.66 -1.47 10.20
C LYS A 16 -9.77 -0.24 9.31
N GLU A 17 -10.53 -0.39 8.24
CA GLU A 17 -10.88 0.72 7.36
C GLU A 17 -11.49 1.91 8.10
N ASN A 18 -11.17 3.09 7.58
CA ASN A 18 -11.72 4.39 7.99
C ASN A 18 -11.55 4.71 9.49
N CYS A 19 -10.46 4.22 10.09
CA CYS A 19 -10.15 4.38 11.50
C CYS A 19 -8.64 4.42 11.71
N PRO A 20 -8.08 5.27 12.58
CA PRO A 20 -6.64 5.36 12.82
C PRO A 20 -6.05 4.20 13.64
N ASP A 21 -6.80 3.13 13.94
CA ASP A 21 -6.33 2.09 14.86
C ASP A 21 -5.22 1.22 14.24
N LEU A 22 -4.02 1.34 14.79
CA LEU A 22 -2.84 0.62 14.36
C LEU A 22 -2.61 -0.69 15.12
N ARG A 23 -3.08 -0.82 16.37
CA ARG A 23 -2.48 -1.67 17.44
C ARG A 23 -2.41 -3.18 17.18
N ASN A 24 -2.97 -3.70 16.08
CA ASN A 24 -2.93 -5.12 15.69
C ASN A 24 -2.98 -5.32 14.17
N THR A 25 -2.53 -4.34 13.39
CA THR A 25 -2.54 -4.49 11.94
C THR A 25 -1.61 -5.61 11.49
N ARG A 26 -2.09 -6.49 10.60
CA ARG A 26 -1.25 -7.49 9.93
C ARG A 26 -0.55 -6.95 8.68
N VAL A 27 -0.85 -5.71 8.30
CA VAL A 27 -0.19 -5.07 7.16
C VAL A 27 1.31 -4.86 7.43
N VAL A 28 1.70 -4.72 8.71
CA VAL A 28 3.10 -4.68 9.12
C VAL A 28 3.87 -5.93 8.71
N ASP A 29 3.22 -7.11 8.71
CA ASP A 29 3.86 -8.37 8.34
C ASP A 29 4.16 -8.37 6.83
N ILE A 30 3.24 -7.88 6.00
CA ILE A 30 3.45 -7.68 4.56
C ILE A 30 4.65 -6.77 4.30
N VAL A 31 4.72 -5.63 5.01
CA VAL A 31 5.82 -4.66 4.85
C VAL A 31 7.16 -5.29 5.24
N ARG A 32 7.20 -6.07 6.33
CA ARG A 32 8.41 -6.75 6.80
C ARG A 32 8.87 -7.83 5.83
N GLU A 33 7.96 -8.71 5.40
CA GLU A 33 8.26 -9.79 4.45
C GLU A 33 8.81 -9.23 3.14
N LEU A 34 8.20 -8.19 2.58
CA LEU A 34 8.73 -7.53 1.38
C LEU A 34 10.15 -6.96 1.61
N GLY A 35 10.37 -6.33 2.76
CA GLY A 35 11.69 -5.81 3.14
C GLY A 35 12.78 -6.88 3.24
N GLU A 36 12.44 -8.09 3.68
CA GLU A 36 13.38 -9.24 3.72
C GLU A 36 13.87 -9.68 2.32
N TYR A 37 13.11 -9.37 1.26
CA TYR A 37 13.50 -9.60 -0.13
C TYR A 37 14.27 -8.42 -0.76
N ASN A 38 14.75 -7.47 0.04
CA ASN A 38 15.39 -6.23 -0.41
C ASN A 38 14.50 -5.41 -1.37
N ILE A 39 13.20 -5.35 -1.06
CA ILE A 39 12.23 -4.48 -1.72
C ILE A 39 12.15 -3.17 -0.94
N GLU A 40 12.15 -2.05 -1.64
CA GLU A 40 11.88 -0.75 -1.03
C GLU A 40 10.36 -0.60 -0.84
N VAL A 41 9.90 -0.56 0.41
CA VAL A 41 8.46 -0.48 0.71
C VAL A 41 8.09 0.89 1.22
N ASP A 42 7.24 1.59 0.47
CA ASP A 42 6.55 2.78 0.94
C ASP A 42 5.18 2.39 1.49
N VAL A 43 4.78 3.02 2.59
CA VAL A 43 3.45 2.84 3.17
C VAL A 43 2.70 4.16 3.08
N TYR A 44 1.46 4.14 2.59
CA TYR A 44 0.57 5.30 2.57
C TYR A 44 -0.75 4.97 3.23
N ASP A 45 -1.10 5.68 4.31
CA ASP A 45 -2.41 5.58 4.94
C ASP A 45 -2.88 6.98 5.37
N PRO A 46 -4.02 7.49 4.86
CA PRO A 46 -4.51 8.83 5.17
C PRO A 46 -5.08 8.97 6.59
N TRP A 47 -5.28 7.88 7.32
CA TRP A 47 -5.79 7.89 8.70
C TRP A 47 -4.69 7.85 9.75
N VAL A 48 -3.43 7.65 9.35
CA VAL A 48 -2.34 7.36 10.28
C VAL A 48 -1.40 8.54 10.44
N GLU A 49 -1.11 8.89 11.69
CA GLU A 49 -0.04 9.83 12.02
C GLU A 49 1.33 9.16 11.94
N VAL A 50 2.28 9.81 11.26
CA VAL A 50 3.64 9.27 11.04
C VAL A 50 4.34 8.96 12.36
N ALA A 51 4.14 9.82 13.37
CA ALA A 51 4.73 9.62 14.69
C ALA A 51 4.21 8.36 15.39
N GLU A 52 2.93 8.03 15.21
CA GLU A 52 2.29 6.85 15.81
C GLU A 52 2.78 5.57 15.13
N ALA A 53 2.79 5.53 13.79
CA ALA A 53 3.33 4.41 13.03
C ALA A 53 4.81 4.13 13.33
N GLN A 54 5.60 5.19 13.52
CA GLN A 54 7.01 5.06 13.88
C GLN A 54 7.19 4.52 15.30
N HIS A 55 6.34 4.95 16.24
CA HIS A 55 6.38 4.48 17.62
C HIS A 55 5.98 3.00 17.72
N GLU A 56 4.87 2.61 17.10
CA GLU A 56 4.29 1.27 17.21
C GLU A 56 5.05 0.23 16.37
N TYR A 57 5.45 0.59 15.14
CA TYR A 57 5.99 -0.38 14.18
C TYR A 57 7.35 -0.03 13.59
N GLY A 58 7.91 1.13 13.94
CA GLY A 58 9.16 1.59 13.35
C GLY A 58 9.03 2.06 11.89
N LEU A 59 7.79 2.18 11.39
CA LEU A 59 7.50 2.54 10.00
C LEU A 59 7.30 4.05 9.86
N LYS A 60 7.71 4.60 8.72
CA LYS A 60 7.44 6.00 8.35
C LYS A 60 6.56 6.05 7.11
N PRO A 61 5.23 6.12 7.29
CA PRO A 61 4.35 6.33 6.16
C PRO A 61 4.74 7.59 5.37
N VAL A 62 4.66 7.50 4.04
CA VAL A 62 4.88 8.65 3.16
C VAL A 62 3.67 9.57 3.22
N ALA A 63 3.90 10.89 3.14
CA ALA A 63 2.80 11.87 3.15
C ALA A 63 1.92 11.76 1.89
N ALA A 64 2.53 11.43 0.75
CA ALA A 64 1.84 11.12 -0.49
C ALA A 64 2.69 10.15 -1.32
N PRO A 65 2.08 9.18 -2.02
CA PRO A 65 2.80 8.31 -2.93
C PRO A 65 3.28 9.09 -4.15
N GLN A 66 4.45 8.71 -4.68
CA GLN A 66 5.03 9.34 -5.86
C GLN A 66 4.42 8.74 -7.15
N PRO A 67 3.86 9.56 -8.06
CA PRO A 67 3.36 9.07 -9.34
C PRO A 67 4.47 8.43 -10.20
N GLY A 68 4.16 7.34 -10.90
CA GLY A 68 5.10 6.68 -11.81
C GLY A 68 6.29 5.98 -11.15
N ALA A 69 6.26 5.73 -9.83
CA ALA A 69 7.44 5.34 -9.07
C ALA A 69 7.47 3.85 -8.65
N TYR A 70 6.33 3.17 -8.69
CA TYR A 70 6.17 1.85 -8.07
C TYR A 70 6.14 0.71 -9.09
N ASP A 71 6.87 -0.36 -8.81
CA ASP A 71 6.81 -1.62 -9.57
C ASP A 71 5.63 -2.49 -9.11
N GLY A 72 5.17 -2.30 -7.87
CA GLY A 72 4.01 -2.98 -7.30
C GLY A 72 3.21 -2.06 -6.38
N ILE A 73 1.90 -2.22 -6.37
CA ILE A 73 0.99 -1.49 -5.51
C ILE A 73 0.06 -2.50 -4.85
N ILE A 74 0.01 -2.48 -3.52
CA ILE A 74 -0.82 -3.37 -2.72
C ILE A 74 -1.86 -2.52 -2.01
N VAL A 75 -3.14 -2.75 -2.30
CA VAL A 75 -4.22 -2.17 -1.52
C VAL A 75 -4.53 -3.11 -0.37
N ALA A 76 -4.05 -2.78 0.82
CA ALA A 76 -4.13 -3.64 1.99
C ALA A 76 -5.36 -3.37 2.87
N VAL A 77 -5.92 -2.14 2.82
CA VAL A 77 -7.08 -1.73 3.61
C VAL A 77 -8.10 -0.98 2.74
N ALA A 78 -9.39 -1.26 2.91
CA ALA A 78 -10.47 -0.68 2.11
C ALA A 78 -10.92 0.70 2.60
N HIS A 79 -10.00 1.67 2.69
CA HIS A 79 -10.39 3.04 2.99
C HIS A 79 -11.25 3.64 1.87
N GLU A 80 -12.25 4.42 2.25
CA GLU A 80 -13.09 5.13 1.28
C GLU A 80 -12.26 6.07 0.41
N GLN A 81 -11.17 6.63 0.94
CA GLN A 81 -10.25 7.48 0.18
C GLN A 81 -9.62 6.73 -1.01
N PHE A 82 -9.29 5.45 -0.86
CA PHE A 82 -8.70 4.66 -1.94
C PHE A 82 -9.75 4.25 -2.96
N ALA A 83 -10.95 3.89 -2.51
CA ALA A 83 -12.07 3.62 -3.41
C ALA A 83 -12.44 4.87 -4.24
N LYS A 84 -12.45 6.06 -3.61
CA LYS A 84 -12.71 7.35 -4.27
C LYS A 84 -11.57 7.79 -5.20
N MET A 85 -10.32 7.43 -4.88
CA MET A 85 -9.17 7.66 -5.76
C MET A 85 -9.35 6.89 -7.08
N GLY A 86 -9.88 5.67 -7.01
CA GLY A 86 -10.22 4.85 -8.17
C GLY A 86 -9.01 4.22 -8.86
N ALA A 87 -9.28 3.20 -9.68
CA ALA A 87 -8.25 2.39 -10.30
C ALA A 87 -7.28 3.20 -11.17
N GLN A 88 -7.78 4.10 -12.01
CA GLN A 88 -6.93 4.90 -12.91
C GLN A 88 -5.85 5.67 -12.15
N ALA A 89 -6.21 6.32 -11.04
CA ALA A 89 -5.25 7.09 -10.26
C ALA A 89 -4.29 6.19 -9.48
N ILE A 90 -4.74 5.01 -9.03
CA ILE A 90 -3.87 4.01 -8.40
C ILE A 90 -2.86 3.48 -9.42
N HIS A 91 -3.29 3.09 -10.63
CA HIS A 91 -2.39 2.68 -11.71
C HIS A 91 -1.39 3.77 -12.10
N ALA A 92 -1.77 5.05 -12.02
CA ALA A 92 -0.85 6.18 -12.30
C ALA A 92 0.29 6.31 -11.27
N LEU A 93 0.21 5.64 -10.13
CA LEU A 93 1.34 5.53 -9.18
C LEU A 93 2.39 4.52 -9.68
N GLY A 94 1.97 3.55 -10.50
CA GLY A 94 2.83 2.53 -11.06
C GLY A 94 3.72 3.06 -12.18
N LYS A 95 4.87 2.41 -12.38
CA LYS A 95 5.71 2.57 -13.57
C LYS A 95 4.98 2.04 -14.82
N ALA A 96 5.63 2.11 -15.99
CA ALA A 96 5.03 1.56 -17.23
C ALA A 96 4.70 0.06 -17.13
N ASP A 97 5.55 -0.72 -16.47
CA ASP A 97 5.32 -2.13 -16.13
C ASP A 97 5.17 -2.25 -14.60
N HIS A 98 3.95 -2.44 -14.12
CA HIS A 98 3.65 -2.57 -12.69
C HIS A 98 2.57 -3.62 -12.43
N VAL A 99 2.37 -3.94 -11.15
CA VAL A 99 1.29 -4.82 -10.68
C VAL A 99 0.46 -4.12 -9.62
N VAL A 100 -0.86 -4.18 -9.72
CA VAL A 100 -1.81 -3.78 -8.68
C VAL A 100 -2.44 -5.02 -8.06
N TYR A 101 -2.21 -5.21 -6.77
CA TYR A 101 -2.79 -6.29 -5.97
C TYR A 101 -3.81 -5.73 -4.98
N ASP A 102 -5.08 -6.08 -5.18
CA ASP A 102 -6.17 -5.62 -4.34
C ASP A 102 -6.60 -6.73 -3.36
N LEU A 103 -6.18 -6.62 -2.09
CA LEU A 103 -6.50 -7.58 -1.03
C LEU A 103 -7.93 -7.41 -0.48
N LYS A 104 -8.63 -6.34 -0.88
CA LYS A 104 -9.90 -5.95 -0.26
C LYS A 104 -11.04 -5.76 -1.25
N TYR A 105 -10.81 -6.04 -2.53
CA TYR A 105 -11.81 -5.95 -3.60
C TYR A 105 -12.44 -4.55 -3.72
N ILE A 106 -11.66 -3.50 -3.51
CA ILE A 106 -12.14 -2.12 -3.69
C ILE A 106 -12.22 -1.70 -5.16
N LEU A 107 -11.46 -2.36 -6.04
CA LEU A 107 -11.44 -2.11 -7.48
C LEU A 107 -12.35 -3.11 -8.24
N ALA A 108 -12.80 -2.77 -9.44
CA ALA A 108 -13.55 -3.71 -10.30
C ALA A 108 -12.65 -4.82 -10.83
N ALA A 109 -13.23 -5.99 -11.16
CA ALA A 109 -12.51 -7.23 -11.53
C ALA A 109 -11.37 -7.04 -12.54
N ASP A 110 -11.60 -6.19 -13.52
CA ASP A 110 -10.74 -5.84 -14.65
C ASP A 110 -9.76 -4.69 -14.37
N GLU A 111 -9.80 -4.12 -13.17
CA GLU A 111 -9.02 -2.97 -12.74
C GLU A 111 -7.88 -3.34 -11.76
N SER A 112 -7.63 -4.63 -11.54
CA SER A 112 -6.54 -5.11 -10.69
C SER A 112 -5.89 -6.34 -11.32
N ASP A 113 -4.57 -6.44 -11.28
CA ASP A 113 -3.84 -7.57 -11.87
C ASP A 113 -4.00 -8.85 -11.05
N LEU A 114 -4.16 -8.73 -9.73
CA LEU A 114 -4.32 -9.84 -8.79
C LEU A 114 -5.39 -9.53 -7.73
N ARG A 115 -6.07 -10.57 -7.24
CA ARG A 115 -7.10 -10.53 -6.19
C ARG A 115 -7.02 -11.76 -5.30
N LEU A 116 -7.43 -11.64 -4.04
CA LEU A 116 -7.49 -12.75 -3.07
C LEU A 116 -8.80 -12.77 -2.30
#